data_AF-A0A3N7FDX5-F1
#
_entry.id   AF-A0A3N7FDX5-F1
#
_cell.length_a   1.000
_cell.length_b   1.000
_cell.length_c   1.000
_cell.angle_alpha   90.00
_cell.angle_beta   90.00
_cell.angle_gamma   90.00
#
_symmetry.space_group_name_H-M   'P 1'
#
loop_
_entity.id
_entity.type
_entity.pdbx_description
1 polymer ?
#
loop_
_entity_poly.entity_id
_entity_poly.type
_entity_poly.pdbx_seq_one_letter_code
_entity_poly.pdbx_strand_id
1 'polypeptide(L)'
;MGRENIIITGRFPSSDFSLLREVLKFDVLNKLEVILYCLYSEYEIPLGTIFNRIENMSNQIVFEGQIELTNVTEQYLKPFDCIPMGWATICKFKFQDQIPLALFELPEVSWDEAVSSLRFKV
;
A
#
# COMPACT_ATOMS: atom_id res chain seq x y z
N MET A 1 16.23 13.56 -6.74
CA MET A 1 16.36 13.42 -5.27
C MET A 1 14.96 13.45 -4.67
N GLY A 2 14.50 12.28 -4.20
CA GLY A 2 13.30 11.95 -3.42
C GLY A 2 12.01 12.73 -3.69
N ARG A 3 11.19 12.30 -4.68
CA ARG A 3 9.87 12.90 -4.94
C ARG A 3 8.68 11.96 -4.71
N GLU A 4 8.90 10.71 -4.34
CA GLU A 4 7.78 9.76 -4.26
C GLU A 4 7.26 9.70 -2.83
N ASN A 5 6.07 10.29 -2.63
CA ASN A 5 5.28 10.21 -1.41
C ASN A 5 3.92 9.58 -1.76
N ILE A 6 3.63 8.41 -1.19
CA ILE A 6 2.25 7.90 -1.14
C ILE A 6 1.73 7.97 0.27
N ILE A 7 0.44 8.27 0.39
CA ILE A 7 -0.28 8.28 1.66
C ILE A 7 -1.06 6.97 1.79
N ILE A 8 -0.63 6.13 2.72
CA ILE A 8 -1.32 4.90 3.09
C ILE A 8 -2.25 5.20 4.26
N THR A 9 -3.53 4.85 4.18
CA THR A 9 -4.50 5.19 5.25
C THR A 9 -4.99 4.01 6.06
N GLY A 10 -4.74 2.79 5.61
CA GLY A 10 -5.17 1.63 6.35
C GLY A 10 -4.80 0.31 5.69
N ARG A 11 -5.02 -0.76 6.43
CA ARG A 11 -4.95 -2.12 5.91
C ARG A 11 -6.26 -2.46 5.23
N PHE A 12 -6.20 -3.21 4.13
CA PHE A 12 -7.42 -3.71 3.52
C PHE A 12 -7.99 -4.85 4.40
N PRO A 13 -9.31 -4.89 4.68
CA PRO A 13 -9.90 -5.87 5.57
C PRO A 13 -9.75 -7.29 5.02
N SER A 14 -9.32 -8.21 5.87
CA SER A 14 -9.12 -9.61 5.45
C SER A 14 -10.43 -10.32 5.06
N SER A 15 -11.58 -9.86 5.57
CA SER A 15 -12.91 -10.36 5.21
C SER A 15 -13.27 -10.14 3.75
N ASP A 16 -12.71 -9.11 3.13
CA ASP A 16 -13.12 -8.62 1.80
C ASP A 16 -12.17 -9.09 0.70
N PHE A 17 -11.17 -9.90 1.08
CA PHE A 17 -10.17 -10.47 0.18
C PHE A 17 -10.77 -11.34 -0.94
N SER A 18 -11.97 -11.91 -0.74
CA SER A 18 -12.64 -12.70 -1.79
C SER A 18 -12.87 -11.89 -3.07
N LEU A 19 -13.10 -10.58 -2.96
CA LEU A 19 -13.30 -9.69 -4.11
C LEU A 19 -11.98 -9.41 -4.83
N LEU A 20 -10.88 -9.24 -4.10
CA LEU A 20 -9.59 -8.89 -4.69
C LEU A 20 -8.80 -10.09 -5.24
N ARG A 21 -9.22 -11.31 -4.91
CA ARG A 21 -8.48 -12.55 -5.20
C ARG A 21 -8.08 -12.69 -6.67
N GLU A 22 -9.02 -12.42 -7.58
CA GLU A 22 -8.81 -12.58 -9.02
C GLU A 22 -7.88 -11.50 -9.61
N VAL A 23 -7.88 -10.30 -9.02
CA VAL A 23 -7.23 -9.11 -9.58
C VAL A 23 -5.80 -8.97 -9.10
N LEU A 24 -5.63 -9.07 -7.78
CA LEU A 24 -4.34 -8.97 -7.13
C LEU A 24 -3.61 -10.32 -7.14
N LYS A 25 -4.20 -11.34 -7.79
CA LYS A 25 -3.66 -12.69 -7.97
C LYS A 25 -3.08 -13.29 -6.69
N PHE A 26 -3.74 -13.10 -5.56
CA PHE A 26 -3.32 -13.72 -4.31
C PHE A 26 -4.23 -14.92 -4.03
N ASP A 27 -3.77 -16.13 -4.35
CA ASP A 27 -4.46 -17.32 -3.82
C ASP A 27 -4.23 -17.45 -2.30
N VAL A 28 -3.04 -17.03 -1.83
CA VAL A 28 -2.66 -16.85 -0.43
C VAL A 28 -1.61 -15.73 -0.38
N LEU A 29 -1.83 -14.68 0.41
CA LEU A 29 -0.77 -13.67 0.65
C LEU A 29 0.44 -14.35 1.31
N ASN A 30 1.64 -14.08 0.81
CA ASN A 30 2.84 -14.50 1.52
C ASN A 30 2.97 -13.74 2.86
N LYS A 31 3.70 -14.28 3.84
CA LYS A 31 3.93 -13.67 5.16
C LYS A 31 4.62 -12.30 5.09
N LEU A 32 5.17 -11.95 3.93
CA LEU A 32 5.84 -10.68 3.65
C LEU A 32 5.04 -9.77 2.72
N GLU A 33 3.79 -10.12 2.43
CA GLU A 33 2.92 -9.34 1.58
C GLU A 33 1.78 -8.74 2.38
N VAL A 34 1.41 -7.51 2.06
CA VAL A 34 0.29 -6.81 2.68
C VAL A 34 -0.47 -6.02 1.63
N ILE A 35 -1.78 -5.97 1.79
CA ILE A 35 -2.66 -5.15 0.98
C ILE A 35 -3.02 -3.90 1.78
N LEU A 36 -2.69 -2.74 1.22
CA LEU A 36 -2.86 -1.45 1.86
C LEU A 36 -3.72 -0.54 0.97
N TYR A 37 -4.48 0.33 1.62
CA TYR A 37 -5.20 1.39 0.93
C TYR A 37 -4.28 2.60 0.73
N CYS A 38 -4.02 2.94 -0.53
CA CYS A 38 -3.30 4.14 -0.90
C CYS A 38 -4.32 5.23 -1.23
N LEU A 39 -4.43 6.25 -0.39
CA LEU A 39 -5.40 7.34 -0.59
C LEU A 39 -4.96 8.29 -1.70
N TYR A 40 -3.65 8.53 -1.80
CA TYR A 40 -3.12 9.56 -2.68
C TYR A 40 -1.66 9.27 -3.05
N SER A 41 -1.35 9.55 -4.31
CA SER A 41 0.02 9.67 -4.82
C SER A 41 0.20 11.02 -5.50
N GLU A 42 1.32 11.69 -5.21
CA GLU A 42 1.69 12.98 -5.82
C GLU A 42 2.10 12.84 -7.29
N TYR A 43 2.53 11.64 -7.70
CA TYR A 43 2.99 11.30 -9.04
C TYR A 43 2.46 9.93 -9.46
N GLU A 44 2.61 9.56 -10.74
CA GLU A 44 2.40 8.18 -11.16
C GLU A 44 3.53 7.28 -10.63
N ILE A 45 3.18 6.15 -10.01
CA ILE A 45 4.16 5.21 -9.46
C ILE A 45 4.00 3.85 -10.13
N PRO A 46 4.96 3.41 -10.97
CA PRO A 46 4.86 2.14 -11.67
C PRO A 46 4.96 0.94 -10.72
N LEU A 47 4.39 -0.19 -11.13
CA LEU A 47 4.68 -1.47 -10.48
C LEU A 47 6.19 -1.75 -10.49
N GLY A 48 6.68 -2.43 -9.45
CA GLY A 48 8.10 -2.71 -9.23
C GLY A 48 8.87 -1.57 -8.55
N THR A 49 8.24 -0.42 -8.30
CA THR A 49 8.87 0.65 -7.50
C THR A 49 9.23 0.13 -6.11
N ILE A 50 10.46 0.43 -5.69
CA ILE A 50 11.00 0.06 -4.39
C ILE A 50 11.01 1.29 -3.47
N PHE A 51 10.20 1.25 -2.43
CA PHE A 51 10.28 2.17 -1.31
C PHE A 51 11.31 1.66 -0.31
N ASN A 52 12.08 2.56 0.28
CA ASN A 52 13.10 2.21 1.28
C ASN A 52 12.75 2.65 2.70
N ARG A 53 11.68 3.44 2.88
CA ARG A 53 11.28 3.95 4.19
C ARG A 53 9.79 4.19 4.32
N ILE A 54 9.30 4.04 5.54
CA ILE A 54 7.96 4.46 5.97
C ILE A 54 8.12 5.49 7.08
N GLU A 55 7.39 6.59 6.96
CA GLU A 55 7.31 7.66 7.95
C GLU A 55 5.87 7.81 8.44
N ASN A 56 5.71 8.24 9.69
CA ASN A 56 4.41 8.72 10.17
C ASN A 56 4.12 10.15 9.67
N MET A 57 2.93 10.68 9.98
CA MET A 57 2.54 12.03 9.56
C MET A 57 3.36 13.15 10.21
N SER A 58 4.10 12.85 11.29
CA SER A 58 5.06 13.76 11.92
C SER A 58 6.47 13.66 11.33
N ASN A 59 6.65 12.95 10.20
CA ASN A 59 7.92 12.68 9.53
C ASN A 59 8.94 11.86 10.34
N GLN A 60 8.49 11.14 11.37
CA GLN A 60 9.35 10.18 12.06
C GLN A 60 9.40 8.87 11.27
N ILE A 61 10.60 8.36 11.03
CA ILE A 61 10.83 7.06 10.40
C ILE A 61 10.31 5.97 11.34
N VAL A 62 9.38 5.16 10.85
CA VAL A 62 8.81 4.00 11.57
C VAL A 62 9.31 2.67 10.99
N PHE A 63 9.88 2.70 9.79
CA PHE A 63 10.52 1.55 9.15
C PHE A 63 11.51 2.00 8.07
N GLU A 64 12.59 1.25 7.91
CA GLU A 64 13.57 1.38 6.83
C GLU A 64 13.91 -0.02 6.30
N GLY A 65 13.85 -0.21 4.99
CA GLY A 65 13.97 -1.50 4.32
C GLY A 65 13.27 -1.53 2.97
N GLN A 66 13.54 -2.55 2.15
CA GLN A 66 12.99 -2.63 0.79
C GLN A 66 11.53 -3.09 0.78
N ILE A 67 10.68 -2.29 0.13
CA ILE A 67 9.25 -2.53 -0.04
C ILE A 67 8.91 -2.36 -1.51
N GLU A 68 8.50 -3.43 -2.15
CA GLU A 68 8.15 -3.45 -3.56
C GLU A 68 6.63 -3.29 -3.76
N LEU A 69 6.23 -2.35 -4.63
CA LEU A 69 4.86 -2.28 -5.12
C LEU A 69 4.63 -3.36 -6.18
N THR A 70 3.80 -4.35 -5.87
CA THR A 70 3.64 -5.54 -6.73
C THR A 70 2.35 -5.54 -7.55
N ASN A 71 1.27 -4.97 -7.01
CA ASN A 71 -0.01 -4.87 -7.70
C ASN A 71 -0.76 -3.61 -7.28
N VAL A 72 -1.56 -3.08 -8.20
CA VAL A 72 -2.44 -1.92 -7.98
C VAL A 72 -3.80 -2.22 -8.61
N THR A 73 -4.87 -1.85 -7.92
CA THR A 73 -6.24 -1.89 -8.46
C THR A 73 -7.07 -0.71 -7.96
N GLU A 74 -8.08 -0.32 -8.73
CA GLU A 74 -9.14 0.59 -8.30
C GLU A 74 -10.28 -0.13 -7.54
N GLN A 75 -11.29 0.62 -7.10
CA GLN A 75 -12.49 0.17 -6.38
C GLN A 75 -13.21 -1.02 -7.05
N TYR A 76 -13.16 -1.11 -8.38
CA TYR A 76 -13.85 -2.13 -9.19
C TYR A 76 -12.92 -3.19 -9.76
N LEU A 77 -11.84 -3.54 -9.05
CA LEU A 77 -11.12 -4.78 -9.34
C LEU A 77 -10.42 -4.78 -10.72
N LYS A 78 -10.17 -3.60 -11.29
CA LYS A 78 -9.40 -3.47 -12.53
C LYS A 78 -7.91 -3.29 -12.19
N PRO A 79 -7.02 -4.18 -12.66
CA PRO A 79 -5.60 -4.05 -12.40
C PRO A 79 -5.02 -2.86 -13.17
N PHE A 80 -4.12 -2.12 -12.52
CA PHE A 80 -3.34 -1.05 -13.13
C PHE A 80 -1.84 -1.39 -13.12
N ASP A 81 -1.12 -0.81 -14.09
CA ASP A 81 0.33 -0.92 -14.20
C ASP A 81 1.08 0.12 -13.33
N CYS A 82 0.34 1.03 -12.67
CA CYS A 82 0.87 2.04 -11.77
C CYS A 82 -0.21 2.51 -10.76
N ILE A 83 0.22 3.18 -9.68
CA ILE A 83 -0.65 4.05 -8.87
C ILE A 83 -0.81 5.35 -9.65
N PRO A 84 -2.03 5.71 -10.13
CA PRO A 84 -2.24 6.95 -10.85
C PRO A 84 -2.12 8.16 -9.93
N MET A 85 -1.61 9.26 -10.48
CA MET A 85 -1.49 10.52 -9.75
C MET A 85 -2.87 11.01 -9.27
N GLY A 86 -3.00 11.27 -7.97
CA GLY A 86 -4.22 11.81 -7.36
C GLY A 86 -5.35 10.81 -7.16
N TRP A 87 -5.13 9.52 -7.37
CA TRP A 87 -6.16 8.49 -7.24
C TRP A 87 -6.01 7.70 -5.95
N ALA A 88 -7.15 7.32 -5.37
CA ALA A 88 -7.20 6.28 -4.37
C ALA A 88 -7.11 4.90 -5.05
N THR A 89 -6.33 4.00 -4.47
CA THR A 89 -6.06 2.66 -5.00
C THR A 89 -5.86 1.66 -3.88
N ILE A 90 -6.07 0.39 -4.20
CA ILE A 90 -5.70 -0.75 -3.35
C ILE A 90 -4.40 -1.31 -3.90
N CYS A 91 -3.39 -1.36 -3.05
CA CYS A 91 -2.03 -1.70 -3.45
C CYS A 91 -1.55 -2.92 -2.67
N LYS A 92 -0.88 -3.85 -3.36
CA LYS A 92 -0.17 -4.96 -2.74
C LYS A 92 1.31 -4.62 -2.65
N PHE A 93 1.85 -4.66 -1.45
CA PHE A 93 3.26 -4.45 -1.17
C PHE A 93 3.93 -5.73 -0.71
N LYS A 94 5.17 -5.93 -1.15
CA LYS A 94 6.02 -7.04 -0.74
C LYS A 94 7.24 -6.49 0.00
N PHE A 95 7.44 -6.96 1.22
CA PHE A 95 8.57 -6.63 2.06
C PHE A 95 9.69 -7.64 1.85
N GLN A 96 10.94 -7.20 1.90
CA GLN A 96 12.09 -8.10 1.75
C GLN A 96 12.27 -9.02 2.96
N ASP A 97 12.21 -8.47 4.18
CA ASP A 97 12.56 -9.18 5.41
C ASP A 97 11.38 -9.35 6.38
N GLN A 98 10.69 -8.25 6.70
CA GLN A 98 9.58 -8.24 7.65
C GLN A 98 8.59 -7.11 7.36
N ILE A 99 7.32 -7.33 7.74
CA ILE A 99 6.30 -6.28 7.75
C ILE A 99 6.43 -5.51 9.08
N PRO A 100 6.63 -4.18 9.07
CA PRO A 100 6.77 -3.40 10.30
C PRO A 100 5.49 -3.39 11.14
N LEU A 101 5.67 -3.40 12.47
CA LEU A 101 4.56 -3.36 13.44
C LEU A 101 3.63 -2.16 13.25
N ALA A 102 4.18 -1.02 12.82
CA ALA A 102 3.41 0.20 12.56
C ALA A 102 2.30 0.02 11.51
N LEU A 103 2.44 -0.95 10.59
CA LEU A 103 1.37 -1.27 9.63
C LEU A 103 0.23 -2.07 10.26
N PHE A 104 0.50 -2.87 11.30
CA PHE A 104 -0.54 -3.59 12.03
C PHE A 104 -1.34 -2.67 12.95
N GLU A 105 -0.75 -1.54 13.36
CA GLU A 105 -1.41 -0.48 14.12
C GLU A 105 -2.36 0.37 13.26
N LEU A 106 -2.24 0.30 11.92
CA LEU A 106 -3.21 0.91 11.03
C LEU A 106 -4.57 0.20 11.16
N PRO A 107 -5.67 0.96 11.17
CA PRO A 107 -7.01 0.38 11.14
C PRO A 107 -7.21 -0.37 9.84
N GLU A 108 -8.10 -1.36 9.91
CA GLU A 108 -8.68 -1.93 8.71
C GLU A 108 -9.72 -0.94 8.19
N VAL A 109 -9.59 -0.56 6.92
CA VAL A 109 -10.41 0.48 6.31
C VAL A 109 -11.19 -0.11 5.14
N SER A 110 -12.50 0.08 5.13
CA SER A 110 -13.27 -0.09 3.90
C SER A 110 -12.97 1.07 2.97
N TRP A 111 -13.28 0.92 1.68
CA TRP A 111 -13.09 1.98 0.68
C TRP A 111 -13.73 3.32 1.10
N ASP A 112 -14.81 3.26 1.89
CA ASP A 112 -15.62 4.42 2.27
C ASP A 112 -15.15 5.10 3.57
N GLU A 113 -14.11 4.59 4.23
CA GLU A 113 -13.69 5.07 5.56
C GLU A 113 -12.17 5.26 5.67
N ALA A 114 -11.66 6.48 5.43
CA ALA A 114 -10.25 6.78 5.70
C ALA A 114 -10.05 7.27 7.15
N VAL A 115 -9.29 6.52 7.96
CA VAL A 115 -8.94 6.90 9.34
C VAL A 115 -7.46 6.57 9.60
N SER A 116 -6.65 7.55 10.00
CA SER A 116 -5.17 7.49 10.17
C SER A 116 -4.33 7.32 8.88
N SER A 117 -3.03 7.68 8.90
CA SER A 117 -2.18 7.61 7.69
C SER A 117 -0.67 7.45 7.95
N LEU A 118 0.04 6.79 7.03
CA LEU A 118 1.50 6.68 6.92
C LEU A 118 1.98 7.17 5.54
N ARG A 119 3.27 7.50 5.43
CA ARG A 119 3.92 7.90 4.17
C ARG A 119 5.01 6.91 3.77
N PHE A 120 4.98 6.42 2.54
CA PHE A 120 6.06 5.61 1.99
C PHE A 120 6.92 6.48 1.08
N LYS A 121 8.24 6.28 1.13
CA LYS A 121 9.19 7.02 0.31
C LYS A 121 10.30 6.14 -0.27
N VAL A 122 10.81 6.61 -1.40
CA VAL A 122 12.05 6.15 -2.05
C VAL A 122 13.24 6.96 -1.54
#